data_AF-A0A926TID0-F1
#
_entry.id   AF-A0A926TID0-F1
#
_cell.length_a   1.000
_cell.length_b   1.000
_cell.length_c   1.000
_cell.angle_alpha   90.00
_cell.angle_beta   90.00
_cell.angle_gamma   90.00
#
_symmetry.space_group_name_H-M   'P 1'
#
loop_
_entity.id
_entity.type
_entity.pdbx_description
1 polymer ?
#
loop_
_entity_poly.entity_id
_entity_poly.type
_entity_poly.pdbx_seq_one_letter_code
_entity_poly.pdbx_strand_id
1 'polypeptide(L)'
;EQAHLDEAVAALKHQRCGALAAVEHALTRSRYRTLKTAVETWLEQPRYTSIATLPLFSLLPDLLSPLLSSLLLHPGWLVEAADTSEEANETLHDLRKACKHARYQAEFFAPFYNADFQTWTNEVKDIQATLGSVHDRQVLTDLLIEHQPKRGKLASLHTLIEQSNAADMADWDDRRQKYLSAEFRQSLRRLILDAVRSPGVPTPTNAMN
;
A
#
# COMPACT_ATOMS: atom_id res chain seq x y z
N GLU A 1 16.69 -29.98 6.46
CA GLU A 1 15.99 -28.71 6.17
C GLU A 1 16.20 -28.29 4.71
N GLN A 2 17.44 -28.14 4.24
CA GLN A 2 17.71 -27.71 2.85
C GLN A 2 16.97 -28.50 1.77
N ALA A 3 16.99 -29.83 1.82
CA ALA A 3 16.31 -30.65 0.81
C ALA A 3 14.78 -30.41 0.74
N HIS A 4 14.12 -30.15 1.88
CA HIS A 4 12.69 -29.83 1.92
C HIS A 4 12.41 -28.42 1.37
N LEU A 5 13.33 -27.48 1.62
CA LEU A 5 13.25 -26.14 1.05
C LEU A 5 13.42 -26.19 -0.48
N ASP A 6 14.36 -26.98 -0.99
CA ASP A 6 14.59 -27.15 -2.42
C ASP A 6 13.35 -27.73 -3.13
N GLU A 7 12.66 -28.68 -2.50
CA GLU A 7 11.40 -29.25 -2.99
C GLU A 7 10.28 -28.19 -3.05
N ALA A 8 10.07 -27.44 -1.97
CA ALA A 8 9.08 -26.36 -1.94
C ALA A 8 9.37 -25.28 -3.00
N VAL A 9 10.65 -24.89 -3.15
CA VAL A 9 11.09 -23.94 -4.18
C VAL A 9 10.84 -24.47 -5.59
N ALA A 10 11.05 -25.76 -5.83
CA ALA A 10 10.76 -26.37 -7.13
C ALA A 10 9.26 -26.33 -7.45
N ALA A 11 8.39 -26.63 -6.48
CA ALA A 11 6.94 -26.53 -6.63
C ALA A 11 6.50 -25.08 -6.95
N LEU A 12 6.99 -24.10 -6.19
CA LEU A 12 6.70 -22.67 -6.41
C LEU A 12 7.18 -22.19 -7.79
N LYS A 13 8.36 -22.65 -8.25
CA LYS A 13 8.86 -22.35 -9.60
C LYS A 13 7.91 -22.89 -10.67
N HIS A 14 7.39 -24.10 -10.51
CA HIS A 14 6.45 -24.69 -11.44
C HIS A 14 5.14 -23.88 -11.50
N GLN A 15 4.58 -23.53 -10.33
CA GLN A 15 3.38 -22.69 -10.25
C GLN A 15 3.59 -21.31 -10.91
N ARG A 16 4.76 -20.69 -10.68
CA ARG A 16 5.14 -19.42 -11.31
C ARG A 16 5.15 -19.51 -12.84
N CYS A 17 5.67 -20.60 -13.41
CA CYS A 17 5.65 -20.80 -14.86
C CYS A 17 4.23 -20.88 -15.41
N GLY A 18 3.33 -21.60 -14.74
CA GLY A 18 1.91 -21.66 -15.12
C GLY A 18 1.22 -20.30 -15.03
N ALA A 19 1.45 -19.56 -13.94
CA ALA A 19 0.91 -18.21 -13.76
C ALA A 19 1.43 -17.24 -14.82
N LEU A 20 2.73 -17.30 -15.16
CA LEU A 20 3.33 -16.47 -16.22
C LEU A 20 2.69 -16.76 -17.58
N ALA A 21 2.57 -18.04 -17.96
CA ALA A 21 1.93 -18.42 -19.22
C ALA A 21 0.47 -17.94 -19.30
N ALA A 22 -0.27 -17.97 -18.18
CA ALA A 22 -1.63 -17.44 -18.11
C ALA A 22 -1.67 -15.92 -18.33
N VAL A 23 -0.73 -15.18 -17.73
CA VAL A 23 -0.60 -13.72 -17.93
C VAL A 23 -0.26 -13.41 -19.38
N GLU A 24 0.75 -14.06 -19.96
CA GLU A 24 1.14 -13.89 -21.37
C GLU A 24 -0.05 -14.16 -22.29
N HIS A 25 -0.77 -15.26 -22.06
CA HIS A 25 -1.97 -15.56 -22.82
C HIS A 25 -3.01 -14.45 -22.69
N ALA A 26 -3.31 -13.99 -21.48
CA ALA A 26 -4.30 -12.94 -21.22
C ALA A 26 -3.96 -11.63 -21.95
N LEU A 27 -2.69 -11.24 -21.96
CA LEU A 27 -2.21 -10.01 -22.63
C LEU A 27 -2.33 -10.08 -24.16
N THR A 28 -2.31 -11.27 -24.76
CA THR A 28 -2.51 -11.42 -26.22
C THR A 28 -3.98 -11.36 -26.65
N ARG A 29 -4.93 -11.52 -25.72
CA ARG A 29 -6.36 -11.61 -26.03
C ARG A 29 -6.95 -10.28 -26.48
N SER A 30 -8.00 -10.38 -27.30
CA SER A 30 -8.81 -9.24 -27.74
C SER A 30 -9.31 -8.40 -26.57
N ARG A 31 -9.77 -9.03 -25.48
CA ARG A 31 -10.25 -8.33 -24.28
C ARG A 31 -9.24 -7.32 -23.73
N TYR A 32 -7.97 -7.71 -23.61
CA TYR A 32 -6.93 -6.81 -23.12
C TYR A 32 -6.66 -5.67 -24.10
N ARG A 33 -6.58 -5.96 -25.40
CA ARG A 33 -6.41 -4.94 -26.44
C ARG A 33 -7.56 -3.94 -26.46
N THR A 34 -8.80 -4.41 -26.40
CA THR A 34 -10.00 -3.58 -26.32
C THR A 34 -9.98 -2.68 -25.09
N LEU A 35 -9.60 -3.21 -23.92
CA LEU A 35 -9.45 -2.39 -22.72
C LEU A 35 -8.39 -1.30 -22.92
N LYS A 36 -7.21 -1.67 -23.43
CA LYS A 36 -6.12 -0.72 -23.66
C LYS A 36 -6.55 0.41 -24.61
N THR A 37 -7.11 0.06 -25.76
CA THR A 37 -7.61 1.03 -26.74
C THR A 37 -8.73 1.89 -26.15
N ALA A 38 -9.65 1.33 -25.35
CA ALA A 38 -10.71 2.10 -24.72
C ALA A 38 -10.16 3.14 -23.73
N VAL A 39 -9.13 2.80 -22.96
CA VAL A 39 -8.44 3.73 -22.04
C VAL A 39 -7.70 4.81 -22.82
N GLU A 40 -6.96 4.46 -23.87
CA GLU A 40 -6.25 5.42 -24.73
C GLU A 40 -7.24 6.42 -25.37
N THR A 41 -8.32 5.93 -25.98
CA THR A 41 -9.38 6.78 -26.56
C THR A 41 -10.03 7.69 -25.52
N TRP A 42 -10.27 7.20 -24.30
CA TRP A 42 -10.82 8.03 -23.23
C TRP A 42 -9.84 9.11 -22.76
N LEU A 43 -8.53 8.83 -22.73
CA LEU A 43 -7.52 9.81 -22.37
C LEU A 43 -7.37 10.92 -23.43
N GLU A 44 -7.63 10.62 -24.71
CA GLU A 44 -7.66 11.61 -25.78
C GLU A 44 -8.89 12.54 -25.69
N GLN A 45 -10.04 12.00 -25.30
CA GLN A 45 -11.30 12.75 -25.15
C GLN A 45 -12.05 12.38 -23.86
N PRO A 46 -11.56 12.86 -22.71
CA PRO A 46 -12.16 12.52 -21.43
C PRO A 46 -13.53 13.18 -21.28
N ARG A 47 -14.50 12.41 -20.80
CA ARG A 47 -15.81 12.93 -20.41
C ARG A 47 -15.82 13.19 -18.91
N TYR A 48 -15.70 14.44 -18.54
CA TYR A 48 -15.72 14.86 -17.15
C TYR A 48 -17.14 15.01 -16.60
N THR A 49 -17.29 14.84 -15.29
CA THR A 49 -18.52 15.21 -14.58
C THR A 49 -18.49 16.69 -14.20
N SER A 50 -19.64 17.26 -13.82
CA SER A 50 -19.74 18.68 -13.46
C SER A 50 -18.80 19.10 -12.32
N ILE A 51 -18.34 18.17 -11.47
CA ILE A 51 -17.40 18.49 -10.38
C ILE A 51 -16.03 18.93 -10.90
N ALA A 52 -15.65 18.51 -12.12
CA ALA A 52 -14.36 18.83 -12.71
C ALA A 52 -14.21 20.32 -13.07
N THR A 53 -15.30 21.09 -13.06
CA THR A 53 -15.24 22.55 -13.27
C THR A 53 -14.84 23.31 -12.01
N LEU A 54 -14.80 22.65 -10.84
CA LEU A 54 -14.41 23.29 -9.59
C LEU A 54 -12.89 23.47 -9.51
N PRO A 55 -12.40 24.56 -8.87
CA PRO A 55 -10.96 24.75 -8.69
C PRO A 55 -10.34 23.62 -7.88
N LEU A 56 -9.26 23.01 -8.41
CA LEU A 56 -8.58 21.89 -7.75
C LEU A 56 -8.21 22.17 -6.28
N PHE A 57 -7.68 23.35 -5.97
CA PHE A 57 -7.31 23.73 -4.60
C PHE A 57 -8.48 23.69 -3.61
N SER A 58 -9.71 23.92 -4.08
CA SER A 58 -10.91 23.79 -3.24
C SER A 58 -11.29 22.33 -3.01
N LEU A 59 -10.91 21.43 -3.91
CA LEU A 59 -11.21 19.99 -3.85
C LEU A 59 -10.10 19.17 -3.18
N LEU A 60 -8.86 19.65 -3.09
CA LEU A 60 -7.74 18.89 -2.51
C LEU A 60 -8.06 18.33 -1.11
N PRO A 61 -8.65 19.11 -0.17
CA PRO A 61 -9.05 18.58 1.12
C PRO A 61 -10.10 17.47 1.01
N ASP A 62 -11.08 17.62 0.12
CA ASP A 62 -12.15 16.64 -0.07
C ASP A 62 -11.64 15.32 -0.67
N LEU A 63 -10.62 15.39 -1.52
CA LEU A 63 -10.00 14.24 -2.15
C LEU A 63 -9.07 13.48 -1.18
N LEU A 64 -8.42 14.18 -0.25
CA LEU A 64 -7.45 13.60 0.69
C LEU A 64 -8.07 13.19 2.04
N SER A 65 -9.09 13.91 2.52
CA SER A 65 -9.70 13.67 3.83
C SER A 65 -10.29 12.27 4.03
N PRO A 66 -10.97 11.65 3.05
CA PRO A 66 -11.49 10.29 3.21
C PRO A 66 -10.40 9.25 3.44
N LEU A 67 -9.26 9.40 2.76
CA LEU A 67 -8.12 8.50 2.90
C LEU A 67 -7.37 8.75 4.19
N LEU A 68 -7.18 10.01 4.60
CA LEU A 68 -6.63 10.32 5.91
C LEU A 68 -7.53 9.74 7.01
N SER A 69 -8.85 9.89 6.89
CA SER A 69 -9.81 9.39 7.87
C SER A 69 -9.77 7.86 7.95
N SER A 70 -9.78 7.18 6.80
CA SER A 70 -9.65 5.72 6.74
C SER A 70 -8.34 5.25 7.37
N LEU A 71 -7.23 5.93 7.10
CA LEU A 71 -5.94 5.63 7.71
C LEU A 71 -5.99 5.82 9.23
N LEU A 72 -6.40 6.99 9.73
CA LEU A 72 -6.36 7.31 11.16
C LEU A 72 -7.35 6.51 12.02
N LEU A 73 -8.47 6.08 11.43
CA LEU A 73 -9.49 5.28 12.12
C LEU A 73 -9.24 3.77 12.02
N HIS A 74 -8.20 3.34 11.29
CA HIS A 74 -7.94 1.93 11.08
C HIS A 74 -7.59 1.21 12.41
N PRO A 75 -8.21 0.06 12.73
CA PRO A 75 -7.97 -0.64 13.99
C PRO A 75 -6.55 -1.18 14.16
N GLY A 76 -5.81 -1.36 13.06
CA GLY A 76 -4.41 -1.81 13.09
C GLY A 76 -3.46 -0.94 13.93
N TRP A 77 -3.79 0.32 14.20
CA TRP A 77 -3.01 1.14 15.15
C TRP A 77 -3.11 0.67 16.60
N LEU A 78 -4.11 -0.15 16.94
CA LEU A 78 -4.30 -0.73 18.27
C LEU A 78 -3.57 -2.06 18.44
N VAL A 79 -3.06 -2.65 17.36
CA VAL A 79 -2.30 -3.91 17.41
C VAL A 79 -0.89 -3.60 17.93
N GLU A 80 -0.51 -4.25 19.02
CA GLU A 80 0.82 -4.11 19.63
C GLU A 80 1.84 -5.00 18.93
N ALA A 81 3.12 -4.63 18.98
CA ALA A 81 4.18 -5.40 18.31
C ALA A 81 4.29 -6.86 18.82
N ALA A 82 3.89 -7.09 20.07
CA ALA A 82 3.92 -8.41 20.71
C ALA A 82 2.74 -9.32 20.31
N ASP A 83 1.67 -8.77 19.74
CA ASP A 83 0.51 -9.56 19.32
C ASP A 83 0.80 -10.22 17.97
N THR A 84 1.02 -11.53 18.01
CA THR A 84 1.37 -12.36 16.85
C THR A 84 0.22 -13.27 16.42
N SER A 85 -1.00 -12.99 16.90
CA SER A 85 -2.21 -13.71 16.50
C SER A 85 -2.51 -13.57 15.01
N GLU A 86 -3.27 -14.52 14.46
CA GLU A 86 -3.71 -14.48 13.06
C GLU A 86 -4.58 -13.25 12.81
N GLU A 87 -5.48 -12.92 13.75
CA GLU A 87 -6.34 -11.74 13.69
C GLU A 87 -5.53 -10.43 13.70
N ALA A 88 -4.46 -10.35 14.51
CA ALA A 88 -3.55 -9.21 14.51
C ALA A 88 -2.84 -9.07 13.15
N ASN A 89 -2.34 -10.17 12.59
CA ASN A 89 -1.67 -10.19 11.29
C ASN A 89 -2.61 -9.76 10.14
N GLU A 90 -3.85 -10.24 10.13
CA GLU A 90 -4.86 -9.80 9.17
C GLU A 90 -5.17 -8.31 9.32
N THR A 91 -5.33 -7.84 10.55
CA THR A 91 -5.61 -6.43 10.83
C THR A 91 -4.45 -5.52 10.40
N LEU A 92 -3.19 -5.95 10.60
CA LEU A 92 -2.01 -5.23 10.13
C LEU A 92 -1.87 -5.27 8.60
N HIS A 93 -2.25 -6.38 7.96
CA HIS A 93 -2.30 -6.48 6.50
C HIS A 93 -3.34 -5.51 5.91
N ASP A 94 -4.49 -5.34 6.56
CA ASP A 94 -5.48 -4.35 6.15
C ASP A 94 -5.03 -2.91 6.40
N LEU A 95 -4.30 -2.66 7.50
CA LEU A 95 -3.70 -1.35 7.74
C LEU A 95 -2.70 -1.00 6.64
N ARG A 96 -1.89 -1.96 6.20
CA ARG A 96 -0.96 -1.80 5.08
C ARG A 96 -1.70 -1.36 3.80
N LYS A 97 -2.89 -1.89 3.52
CA LYS A 97 -3.72 -1.44 2.38
C LYS A 97 -4.16 0.01 2.55
N ALA A 98 -4.58 0.40 3.75
CA ALA A 98 -4.94 1.79 4.06
C ALA A 98 -3.74 2.75 3.88
N CYS A 99 -2.55 2.38 4.37
CA CYS A 99 -1.31 3.13 4.15
C CYS A 99 -1.00 3.28 2.66
N LYS A 100 -1.13 2.18 1.88
CA LYS A 100 -0.91 2.19 0.44
C LYS A 100 -1.85 3.16 -0.29
N HIS A 101 -3.15 3.13 0.03
CA HIS A 101 -4.12 4.03 -0.57
C HIS A 101 -3.86 5.50 -0.22
N ALA A 102 -3.61 5.79 1.06
CA ALA A 102 -3.29 7.13 1.52
C ALA A 102 -2.02 7.66 0.83
N ARG A 103 -0.95 6.85 0.77
CA ARG A 103 0.30 7.21 0.10
C ARG A 103 0.12 7.48 -1.38
N TYR A 104 -0.57 6.62 -2.12
CA TYR A 104 -0.76 6.83 -3.57
C TYR A 104 -1.49 8.13 -3.87
N GLN A 105 -2.51 8.47 -3.08
CA GLN A 105 -3.20 9.73 -3.27
C GLN A 105 -2.34 10.93 -2.86
N ALA A 106 -1.59 10.80 -1.77
CA ALA A 106 -0.67 11.84 -1.32
C ALA A 106 0.45 12.08 -2.34
N GLU A 107 1.12 11.04 -2.83
CA GLU A 107 2.14 11.14 -3.87
C GLU A 107 1.61 11.83 -5.13
N PHE A 108 0.37 11.53 -5.54
CA PHE A 108 -0.27 12.16 -6.69
C PHE A 108 -0.45 13.68 -6.50
N PHE A 109 -0.78 14.13 -5.29
CA PHE A 109 -0.98 15.55 -4.98
C PHE A 109 0.22 16.25 -4.35
N ALA A 110 1.36 15.56 -4.17
CA ALA A 110 2.58 16.12 -3.59
C ALA A 110 3.04 17.45 -4.21
N PRO A 111 2.89 17.71 -5.54
CA PRO A 111 3.25 19.01 -6.13
C PRO A 111 2.47 20.23 -5.60
N PHE A 112 1.34 20.01 -4.91
CA PHE A 112 0.49 21.07 -4.35
C PHE A 112 0.75 21.34 -2.86
N TYR A 113 1.72 20.65 -2.26
CA TYR A 113 2.01 20.75 -0.83
C TYR A 113 3.51 20.99 -0.56
N ASN A 114 3.80 21.42 0.66
CA ASN A 114 5.15 21.71 1.13
C ASN A 114 5.95 20.43 1.48
N ALA A 115 7.18 20.63 1.98
CA ALA A 115 8.07 19.56 2.37
C ALA A 115 7.55 18.69 3.53
N ASP A 116 6.72 19.25 4.42
CA ASP A 116 6.15 18.50 5.54
C ASP A 116 5.17 17.42 5.05
N PHE A 117 4.39 17.73 4.00
CA PHE A 117 3.50 16.76 3.36
C PHE A 117 4.26 15.61 2.71
N GLN A 118 5.38 15.92 2.07
CA GLN A 118 6.27 14.92 1.47
C GLN A 118 6.92 14.06 2.55
N THR A 119 7.32 14.67 3.66
CA THR A 119 7.87 13.97 4.83
C THR A 119 6.85 12.99 5.40
N TRP A 120 5.61 13.41 5.59
CA TRP A 120 4.52 12.52 6.01
C TRP A 120 4.25 11.40 5.00
N THR A 121 4.24 11.72 3.71
CA THR A 121 4.02 10.72 2.64
C THR A 121 5.11 9.62 2.67
N ASN A 122 6.37 10.02 2.88
CA ASN A 122 7.48 9.08 3.05
C ASN A 122 7.35 8.27 4.34
N GLU A 123 6.91 8.87 5.44
CA GLU A 123 6.66 8.13 6.68
C GLU A 123 5.59 7.03 6.50
N VAL A 124 4.50 7.33 5.77
CA VAL A 124 3.48 6.32 5.43
C VAL A 124 4.05 5.23 4.51
N LYS A 125 4.97 5.58 3.62
CA LYS A 125 5.69 4.63 2.76
C LYS A 125 6.53 3.65 3.58
N ASP A 126 7.26 4.16 4.58
CA ASP A 126 8.10 3.35 5.44
C ASP A 126 7.25 2.38 6.28
N ILE A 127 6.13 2.86 6.85
CA ILE A 127 5.18 2.01 7.55
C ILE A 127 4.63 0.91 6.63
N GLN A 128 4.23 1.27 5.41
CA GLN A 128 3.75 0.30 4.43
C GLN A 128 4.83 -0.74 4.05
N ALA A 129 6.10 -0.34 4.01
CA ALA A 129 7.22 -1.24 3.73
C ALA A 129 7.45 -2.22 4.89
N THR A 130 7.50 -1.74 6.13
CA THR A 130 7.62 -2.58 7.34
C THR A 130 6.49 -3.61 7.42
N LEU A 131 5.23 -3.17 7.33
CA LEU A 131 4.08 -4.08 7.32
C LEU A 131 4.08 -5.02 6.11
N GLY A 132 4.66 -4.59 4.99
CA GLY A 132 4.87 -5.41 3.81
C GLY A 132 5.81 -6.56 4.06
N SER A 133 6.99 -6.30 4.64
CA SER A 133 7.97 -7.33 4.97
C SER A 133 7.43 -8.36 5.96
N VAL A 134 6.68 -7.94 6.98
CA VAL A 134 6.03 -8.84 7.94
C VAL A 134 4.99 -9.73 7.25
N HIS A 135 4.13 -9.13 6.42
CA HIS A 135 3.12 -9.89 5.67
C HIS A 135 3.76 -10.86 4.66
N ASP A 136 4.81 -10.45 3.96
CA ASP A 136 5.51 -11.30 2.99
C ASP A 136 6.14 -12.53 3.67
N ARG A 137 6.61 -12.40 4.92
CA ARG A 137 7.08 -13.52 5.74
C ARG A 137 5.96 -14.44 6.21
N GLN A 138 4.78 -13.90 6.52
CA GLN A 138 3.60 -14.72 6.81
C GLN A 138 3.22 -15.56 5.58
N VAL A 139 3.12 -14.92 4.41
CA VAL A 139 2.85 -15.62 3.13
C VAL A 139 3.92 -16.67 2.84
N LEU A 140 5.20 -16.36 3.08
CA LEU A 140 6.28 -17.34 2.93
C LEU A 140 6.07 -18.54 3.87
N THR A 141 5.70 -18.30 5.12
CA THR A 141 5.44 -19.37 6.10
C THR A 141 4.30 -20.27 5.63
N ASP A 142 3.20 -19.67 5.15
CA ASP A 142 2.04 -20.42 4.65
C ASP A 142 2.38 -21.26 3.42
N LEU A 143 3.11 -20.69 2.44
CA LEU A 143 3.58 -21.40 1.26
C LEU A 143 4.52 -22.56 1.61
N LEU A 144 5.38 -22.37 2.61
CA LEU A 144 6.28 -23.42 3.08
C LEU A 144 5.51 -24.54 3.79
N ILE A 145 4.43 -24.23 4.51
CA ILE A 145 3.57 -25.25 5.12
C ILE A 145 2.80 -26.03 4.05
N GLU A 146 2.26 -25.33 3.05
CA GLU A 146 1.51 -25.95 1.94
C GLU A 146 2.37 -26.91 1.11
N HIS A 147 3.62 -26.53 0.84
CA HIS A 147 4.52 -27.28 -0.05
C HIS A 147 5.57 -28.14 0.69
N GLN A 148 5.50 -28.26 2.02
CA GLN A 148 6.40 -29.16 2.77
C GLN A 148 5.91 -30.62 2.77
N PRO A 149 6.81 -31.60 2.61
CA PRO A 149 6.47 -32.99 2.89
C PRO A 149 6.19 -33.18 4.39
N LYS A 150 5.19 -34.03 4.72
CA LYS A 150 4.58 -34.28 6.06
C LYS A 150 5.54 -34.63 7.24
N ARG A 151 6.86 -34.56 7.10
CA ARG A 151 7.84 -35.07 8.09
C ARG A 151 9.06 -34.18 8.35
N GLY A 152 9.19 -33.01 7.71
CA GLY A 152 10.31 -32.09 7.97
C GLY A 152 9.92 -30.93 8.87
N LYS A 153 10.65 -30.68 9.97
CA LYS A 153 10.58 -29.39 10.67
C LYS A 153 11.60 -28.45 10.05
N LEU A 154 11.22 -27.22 9.70
CA LEU A 154 12.12 -26.12 9.28
C LEU A 154 12.39 -25.18 10.46
N ALA A 155 12.86 -25.73 11.58
CA ALA A 155 12.95 -25.00 12.84
C ALA A 155 13.91 -23.79 12.75
N SER A 156 15.05 -23.95 12.07
CA SER A 156 16.01 -22.84 11.90
C SER A 156 15.41 -21.68 11.11
N LEU A 157 14.61 -21.98 10.07
CA LEU A 157 13.96 -20.98 9.23
C LEU A 157 12.86 -20.25 9.98
N HIS A 158 12.05 -20.95 10.78
CA HIS A 158 11.06 -20.31 11.64
C HIS A 158 11.71 -19.33 12.61
N THR A 159 12.80 -19.73 13.28
CA THR A 159 13.55 -18.84 14.17
C THR A 159 14.10 -17.60 13.44
N LEU A 160 14.62 -17.74 12.22
CA LEU A 160 15.08 -16.60 11.42
C LEU A 160 13.94 -15.65 11.02
N ILE A 161 12.77 -16.20 10.68
CA ILE A 161 11.57 -15.42 10.36
C ILE A 161 11.10 -14.65 11.59
N GLU A 162 11.01 -15.29 12.75
CA GLU A 162 10.64 -14.66 14.02
C GLU A 162 11.60 -13.53 14.40
N GLN A 163 12.91 -13.76 14.30
CA GLN A 163 13.93 -12.73 14.55
C GLN A 163 13.82 -11.54 13.58
N SER A 164 13.55 -11.81 12.30
CA SER A 164 13.36 -10.76 11.30
C SER A 164 12.07 -9.96 11.53
N ASN A 165 10.98 -10.63 11.92
CA ASN A 165 9.73 -9.97 12.31
C ASN A 165 9.95 -9.06 13.51
N ALA A 166 10.63 -9.54 14.55
CA ALA A 166 10.91 -8.75 15.75
C ALA A 166 11.78 -7.52 15.42
N ALA A 167 12.78 -7.66 14.54
CA ALA A 167 13.61 -6.54 14.13
C ALA A 167 12.83 -5.47 13.35
N ASP A 168 11.98 -5.88 12.41
CA ASP A 168 11.13 -4.96 11.64
C ASP A 168 10.10 -4.23 12.51
N MET A 169 9.55 -4.93 13.51
CA MET A 169 8.51 -4.43 14.40
C MET A 169 9.09 -3.69 15.62
N ALA A 170 10.41 -3.51 15.71
CA ALA A 170 11.08 -2.90 16.87
C ALA A 170 10.54 -1.50 17.20
N ASP A 171 10.29 -0.66 16.18
CA ASP A 171 9.77 0.71 16.34
C ASP A 171 8.24 0.79 16.15
N TRP A 172 7.55 -0.36 16.04
CA TRP A 172 6.13 -0.37 15.71
C TRP A 172 5.27 0.32 16.77
N ASP A 173 5.56 0.07 18.04
CA ASP A 173 4.81 0.65 19.15
C ASP A 173 4.98 2.18 19.23
N ASP A 174 6.16 2.71 18.93
CA ASP A 174 6.38 4.16 18.86
C ASP A 174 5.59 4.78 17.69
N ARG A 175 5.63 4.12 16.52
CA ARG A 175 4.88 4.55 15.33
C ARG A 175 3.38 4.56 15.61
N ARG A 176 2.83 3.49 16.17
CA ARG A 176 1.38 3.43 16.45
C ARG A 176 0.98 4.48 17.48
N GLN A 177 1.77 4.70 18.54
CA GLN A 177 1.47 5.72 19.55
C GLN A 177 1.44 7.13 18.93
N LYS A 178 2.38 7.45 18.05
CA LYS A 178 2.36 8.70 17.28
C LYS A 178 1.05 8.85 16.49
N TYR A 179 0.63 7.83 15.74
CA TYR A 179 -0.62 7.85 14.96
C TYR A 179 -1.90 7.81 15.81
N LEU A 180 -1.83 7.36 17.07
CA LEU A 180 -2.92 7.43 18.04
C LEU A 180 -3.01 8.79 18.74
N SER A 181 -1.91 9.55 18.80
CA SER A 181 -1.86 10.84 19.49
C SER A 181 -2.80 11.89 18.88
N ALA A 182 -3.49 12.65 19.74
CA ALA A 182 -4.39 13.72 19.30
C ALA A 182 -3.65 14.85 18.56
N GLU A 183 -2.44 15.18 19.03
CA GLU A 183 -1.59 16.23 18.47
C GLU A 183 -1.20 15.92 17.03
N PHE A 184 -0.64 14.73 16.77
CA PHE A 184 -0.23 14.34 15.43
C PHE A 184 -1.43 14.20 14.49
N ARG A 185 -2.56 13.65 14.98
CA ARG A 185 -3.80 13.61 14.19
C ARG A 185 -4.27 15.01 13.79
N GLN A 186 -4.17 15.98 14.69
CA GLN A 186 -4.53 17.37 14.40
C GLN A 186 -3.55 18.02 13.41
N SER A 187 -2.24 17.73 13.51
CA SER A 187 -1.25 18.26 12.58
C SER A 187 -1.48 17.75 11.17
N LEU A 188 -1.79 16.47 10.97
CA LEU A 188 -2.10 15.90 9.65
C LEU A 188 -3.36 16.51 9.01
N ARG A 189 -4.40 16.79 9.83
CA ARG A 189 -5.60 17.48 9.33
C ARG A 189 -5.27 18.88 8.85
N ARG A 190 -4.44 19.63 9.58
CA ARG A 190 -3.98 20.96 9.15
C ARG A 190 -3.11 20.88 7.90
N LEU A 191 -2.24 19.87 7.82
CA LEU A 191 -1.34 19.66 6.70
C LEU A 191 -2.09 19.49 5.38
N ILE A 192 -3.19 18.75 5.36
CA ILE A 192 -4.03 18.58 4.16
C ILE A 192 -4.77 19.88 3.79
N LEU A 193 -5.08 20.75 4.76
CA LEU A 193 -5.73 22.03 4.50
C LEU A 193 -4.75 23.09 3.96
N ASP A 194 -3.45 22.94 4.23
CA ASP A 194 -2.42 23.92 3.88
C ASP A 194 -1.78 23.65 2.50
N ALA A 195 -2.63 23.52 1.47
CA ALA A 195 -2.17 23.39 0.10
C ALA A 195 -1.51 24.70 -0.38
N VAL A 196 -0.26 24.59 -0.86
CA VAL A 196 0.52 25.75 -1.30
C VAL A 196 0.26 25.99 -2.78
N ARG A 197 -0.15 27.22 -3.13
CA ARG A 197 -0.17 27.65 -4.53
C ARG A 197 1.26 27.83 -5.03
N SER A 198 1.83 26.78 -5.63
CA SER A 198 3.07 26.92 -6.38
C SER A 198 2.86 27.89 -7.56
N PRO A 199 3.72 28.92 -7.75
CA PRO A 199 3.56 29.92 -8.80
C PRO A 199 3.76 29.40 -10.24
N GLY A 200 3.89 28.08 -10.44
CA GLY A 200 4.21 27.47 -11.73
C GLY A 200 3.21 26.41 -12.23
N VAL A 201 2.11 26.14 -11.52
CA VAL A 201 1.08 25.24 -12.06
C VAL A 201 0.21 26.06 -13.02
N PRO A 202 0.22 25.78 -14.34
CA PRO A 202 -0.67 26.47 -15.26
C PRO A 202 -2.10 26.23 -14.79
N THR A 203 -2.84 27.32 -14.61
CA THR A 203 -4.28 27.25 -14.44
C THR A 203 -4.79 26.49 -15.66
N PRO A 204 -5.55 25.38 -15.51
CA PRO A 204 -6.15 24.74 -16.67
C PRO A 204 -6.98 25.83 -17.33
N THR A 205 -6.55 26.26 -18.51
CA THR A 205 -7.31 27.17 -19.34
C THR A 205 -8.67 26.50 -19.51
N ASN A 206 -9.73 27.16 -19.08
CA ASN A 206 -11.09 26.73 -19.34
C ASN A 206 -11.19 26.44 -20.85
N ALA A 207 -11.09 25.16 -21.21
CA ALA A 207 -11.53 24.69 -22.50
C ALA A 207 -13.05 24.68 -22.44
N MET A 208 -13.62 25.89 -22.50
CA MET A 208 -14.98 26.09 -22.96
C MET A 208 -15.00 25.67 -24.42
N ASN A 209 -15.64 24.54 -24.68
CA ASN A 209 -16.43 24.26 -25.88
C ASN A 209 -17.48 23.22 -25.51
#